data_AF-A0A973E1I3-F1
#
_entry.id   AF-A0A973E1I3-F1
#
_cell.length_a   1.000
_cell.length_b   1.000
_cell.length_c   1.000
_cell.angle_alpha   90.00
_cell.angle_beta   90.00
_cell.angle_gamma   90.00
#
_symmetry.space_group_name_H-M   'P 1'
#
loop_
_entity.id
_entity.type
_entity.pdbx_description
1 polymer ?
#
loop_
_entity_poly.entity_id
_entity_poly.type
_entity_poly.pdbx_seq_one_letter_code
_entity_poly.pdbx_strand_id
1 'polypeptide(L)'
;MMNDIFAGYACIFNQVDLGNDIILPSAFEKCLAQKQPNDISLLWQHDPNQPIGKWLELKADAKGLYVVGRLSVKTAQAHDVAIMIEDEVIDGLSIGFNTRNATQKSRDQTRLIHDLDLWEISIVTFPMQVKARIAKPQNPAKPNPALADKLGMVANIMRA
;
A
#
# COMPACT_ATOMS: atom_id res chain seq x y z
N MET A 1 -13.56 2.85 18.08
CA MET A 1 -13.36 1.72 17.17
C MET A 1 -12.10 2.01 16.39
N MET A 2 -11.13 1.10 16.41
CA MET A 2 -9.86 1.28 15.71
C MET A 2 -10.11 1.27 14.20
N ASN A 3 -9.48 2.18 13.47
CA ASN A 3 -9.58 2.21 12.02
C ASN A 3 -8.67 1.12 11.43
N ASP A 4 -9.26 0.05 10.91
CA ASP A 4 -8.53 -1.07 10.30
C ASP A 4 -8.24 -0.84 8.80
N ILE A 5 -8.72 0.26 8.22
CA ILE A 5 -8.53 0.60 6.81
C ILE A 5 -7.55 1.75 6.65
N PHE A 6 -6.60 1.58 5.74
CA PHE A 6 -5.65 2.61 5.35
C PHE A 6 -5.50 2.66 3.83
N ALA A 7 -4.97 3.77 3.32
CA ALA A 7 -4.70 3.92 1.91
C ALA A 7 -3.43 4.75 1.69
N GLY A 8 -2.83 4.64 0.52
CA GLY A 8 -1.60 5.37 0.21
C GLY A 8 -1.05 5.05 -1.16
N TYR A 9 0.09 5.65 -1.47
CA TYR A 9 0.84 5.28 -2.67
C TYR A 9 1.97 4.34 -2.27
N ALA A 10 1.93 3.10 -2.77
CA ALA A 10 2.95 2.09 -2.53
C ALA A 10 4.16 2.24 -3.46
N CYS A 11 3.96 2.91 -4.60
CA CYS A 11 5.00 3.24 -5.56
C CYS A 11 4.65 4.57 -6.24
N ILE A 12 5.65 5.43 -6.42
CA ILE A 12 5.60 6.68 -7.17
C ILE A 12 6.34 6.46 -8.48
N PHE A 13 5.67 6.70 -9.60
CA PHE A 13 6.25 6.48 -10.91
C PHE A 13 7.31 7.51 -11.24
N ASN A 14 8.26 7.11 -12.08
CA ASN A 14 9.33 7.97 -12.60
C ASN A 14 10.22 8.58 -11.50
N GLN A 15 10.19 8.04 -10.29
CA GLN A 15 11.02 8.45 -9.18
C GLN A 15 12.08 7.37 -8.90
N VAL A 16 13.35 7.80 -8.80
CA VAL A 16 14.45 6.92 -8.42
C VAL A 16 14.30 6.53 -6.96
N ASP A 17 14.45 5.24 -6.67
CA ASP A 17 14.44 4.68 -5.33
C ASP A 17 15.86 4.51 -4.77
N LEU A 18 15.96 4.08 -3.52
CA LEU A 18 17.25 3.83 -2.85
C LEU A 18 18.04 2.66 -3.45
N GLY A 19 17.40 1.81 -4.26
CA GLY A 19 18.02 0.73 -5.02
C GLY A 19 18.54 1.14 -6.40
N ASN A 20 18.41 2.42 -6.76
CA ASN A 20 18.71 2.96 -8.10
C ASN A 20 17.82 2.37 -9.21
N ASP A 21 16.57 2.03 -8.87
CA ASP A 21 15.52 1.66 -9.81
C ASP A 21 14.53 2.83 -9.99
N ILE A 22 13.97 2.94 -11.19
CA ILE A 22 12.82 3.79 -11.51
C ILE A 22 11.71 2.88 -12.05
N ILE A 23 10.57 2.87 -11.38
CA ILE A 23 9.38 2.18 -11.87
C ILE A 23 8.62 3.09 -12.84
N LEU A 24 8.41 2.61 -14.07
CA LEU A 24 7.62 3.32 -15.07
C LEU A 24 6.12 3.00 -14.92
N PRO A 25 5.22 3.89 -15.37
CA PRO A 25 3.77 3.63 -15.31
C PRO A 25 3.35 2.31 -15.96
N SER A 26 4.03 1.93 -17.06
CA SER A 26 3.75 0.69 -17.79
C SER A 26 4.05 -0.57 -16.99
N ALA A 27 4.88 -0.49 -15.94
CA ALA A 27 5.36 -1.65 -15.19
C ALA A 27 4.25 -2.47 -14.55
N PHE A 28 3.14 -1.82 -14.20
CA PHE A 28 2.01 -2.47 -13.53
C PHE A 28 0.91 -2.95 -14.48
N GLU A 29 0.91 -2.56 -15.76
CA GLU A 29 -0.20 -2.81 -16.68
C GLU A 29 -0.54 -4.30 -16.80
N LYS A 30 0.46 -5.14 -17.08
CA LYS A 30 0.25 -6.59 -17.20
C LYS A 30 -0.07 -7.24 -15.86
N CYS A 31 0.65 -6.85 -14.81
CA CYS A 31 0.48 -7.41 -13.48
C CYS A 31 -0.94 -7.18 -12.96
N LEU A 32 -1.46 -5.95 -13.06
CA LEU A 32 -2.81 -5.60 -12.59
C LEU A 32 -3.92 -6.13 -13.51
N ALA A 33 -3.63 -6.42 -14.78
CA ALA A 33 -4.58 -7.10 -15.66
C ALA A 33 -4.74 -8.60 -15.32
N GLN A 34 -3.74 -9.21 -14.67
CA GLN A 34 -3.69 -10.65 -14.41
C GLN A 34 -3.98 -11.01 -12.95
N LYS A 35 -3.77 -10.09 -12.02
CA LYS A 35 -3.89 -10.33 -10.58
C LYS A 35 -5.04 -9.56 -9.95
N GLN A 36 -5.66 -10.16 -8.95
CA GLN A 36 -6.60 -9.51 -8.05
C GLN A 36 -5.86 -9.00 -6.80
N PRO A 37 -6.45 -8.05 -6.04
CA PRO A 37 -5.84 -7.58 -4.80
C PRO A 37 -5.48 -8.69 -3.79
N ASN A 38 -6.26 -9.76 -3.74
CA ASN A 38 -5.99 -10.90 -2.85
C ASN A 38 -4.79 -11.76 -3.28
N ASP A 39 -4.29 -11.61 -4.51
CA ASP A 39 -3.09 -12.31 -4.98
C ASP A 39 -1.80 -11.61 -4.53
N ILE A 40 -1.92 -10.42 -3.94
CA ILE A 40 -0.81 -9.62 -3.44
C ILE A 40 -0.82 -9.67 -1.91
N SER A 41 0.31 -10.02 -1.30
CA SER A 41 0.39 -10.08 0.15
C SER A 41 0.48 -8.68 0.78
N LEU A 42 -0.24 -8.46 1.88
CA LEU A 42 -0.03 -7.32 2.77
C LEU A 42 0.82 -7.80 3.95
N LEU A 43 2.11 -7.46 3.92
CA LEU A 43 3.10 -7.95 4.88
C LEU A 43 3.58 -6.83 5.82
N TRP A 44 4.25 -7.26 6.90
CA TRP A 44 5.04 -6.39 7.76
C TRP A 44 6.53 -6.52 7.42
N GLN A 45 7.19 -5.41 7.14
CA GLN A 45 8.66 -5.34 7.00
C GLN A 45 9.25 -6.36 6.01
N HIS A 46 8.54 -6.67 4.92
CA HIS A 46 8.93 -7.67 3.93
C HIS A 46 9.07 -9.11 4.47
N ASP A 47 8.59 -9.40 5.69
CA ASP A 47 8.65 -10.75 6.25
C ASP A 47 7.46 -11.60 5.75
N PRO A 48 7.69 -12.64 4.92
CA PRO A 48 6.62 -13.50 4.42
C PRO A 48 5.92 -14.30 5.52
N ASN A 49 6.49 -14.40 6.72
CA ASN A 49 5.86 -15.04 7.87
C ASN A 49 4.92 -14.08 8.63
N GLN A 50 4.84 -12.82 8.24
CA GLN A 50 4.08 -11.78 8.94
C GLN A 50 3.04 -11.12 8.02
N PRO A 51 2.06 -11.88 7.50
CA PRO A 51 0.89 -11.29 6.84
C PRO A 51 0.01 -10.59 7.88
N ILE A 52 -0.27 -9.30 7.66
CA ILE A 52 -0.98 -8.44 8.61
C ILE A 52 -2.37 -8.01 8.13
N GLY A 53 -2.80 -8.45 6.95
CA GLY A 53 -4.09 -8.07 6.39
C GLY A 53 -4.28 -8.49 4.95
N LYS A 54 -5.10 -7.72 4.22
CA LYS A 54 -5.34 -7.89 2.79
C LYS A 54 -5.47 -6.55 2.07
N TRP A 55 -5.15 -6.54 0.78
CA TRP A 55 -5.47 -5.42 -0.09
C TRP A 55 -6.93 -5.47 -0.54
N LEU A 56 -7.59 -4.31 -0.56
CA LEU A 56 -8.94 -4.11 -1.04
C LEU A 56 -8.94 -3.52 -2.46
N GLU A 57 -7.97 -2.67 -2.78
CA GLU A 57 -7.82 -2.01 -4.07
C GLU A 57 -6.34 -1.82 -4.39
N LEU A 58 -5.97 -2.06 -5.66
CA LEU A 58 -4.73 -1.61 -6.26
C LEU A 58 -5.08 -0.90 -7.56
N LYS A 59 -4.61 0.33 -7.73
CA LYS A 59 -4.91 1.15 -8.89
C LYS A 59 -3.69 1.97 -9.29
N ALA A 60 -3.21 1.76 -10.51
CA ALA A 60 -2.23 2.65 -11.11
C ALA A 60 -2.93 3.92 -11.63
N ASP A 61 -2.35 5.08 -11.34
CA ASP A 61 -2.76 6.38 -11.87
C ASP A 61 -1.54 7.16 -12.40
N ALA A 62 -1.73 8.43 -12.77
CA ALA A 62 -0.64 9.26 -13.30
C ALA A 62 0.51 9.50 -12.30
N LYS A 63 0.26 9.37 -10.99
CA LYS A 63 1.24 9.57 -9.93
C LYS A 63 1.96 8.27 -9.58
N GLY A 64 1.24 7.16 -9.48
CA GLY A 64 1.81 5.93 -8.95
C GLY A 64 0.82 4.79 -8.76
N LEU A 65 1.24 3.78 -8.00
CA LEU A 65 0.37 2.70 -7.54
C LEU A 65 -0.32 3.11 -6.24
N TYR A 66 -1.58 3.50 -6.34
CA TYR A 66 -2.47 3.73 -5.21
C TYR A 66 -3.01 2.41 -4.69
N VAL A 67 -3.10 2.27 -3.36
CA VAL A 67 -3.56 1.05 -2.70
C VAL A 67 -4.48 1.37 -1.52
N VAL A 68 -5.43 0.47 -1.27
CA VAL A 68 -6.29 0.48 -0.08
C VAL A 68 -6.17 -0.86 0.61
N GLY A 69 -5.77 -0.88 1.88
CA GLY A 69 -5.56 -2.09 2.67
C GLY A 69 -6.50 -2.18 3.87
N ARG A 70 -6.77 -3.40 4.32
CA ARG A 70 -7.42 -3.67 5.61
C ARG A 70 -6.52 -4.57 6.47
N LEU A 71 -6.24 -4.11 7.69
CA LEU A 71 -5.50 -4.86 8.70
C LEU A 71 -6.38 -5.92 9.37
N SER A 72 -5.81 -7.09 9.61
CA SER A 72 -6.45 -8.19 10.35
C SER A 72 -6.33 -7.97 11.87
N VAL A 73 -6.82 -6.84 12.37
CA VAL A 73 -6.61 -6.31 13.75
C VAL A 73 -7.06 -7.21 14.92
N LYS A 74 -7.60 -8.40 14.64
CA LYS A 74 -7.81 -9.45 15.64
C LYS A 74 -6.52 -10.19 16.01
N THR A 75 -5.49 -10.10 15.17
CA THR A 75 -4.15 -10.60 15.51
C THR A 75 -3.39 -9.53 16.27
N ALA A 76 -2.57 -9.94 17.25
CA ALA A 76 -1.79 -9.00 18.06
C ALA A 76 -0.88 -8.13 17.18
N GLN A 77 -0.21 -8.71 16.20
CA GLN A 77 0.67 -7.97 15.31
C GLN A 77 -0.06 -6.92 14.46
N ALA A 78 -1.18 -7.28 13.80
CA ALA A 78 -1.91 -6.30 13.00
C ALA A 78 -2.57 -5.22 13.86
N HIS A 79 -2.95 -5.57 15.10
CA HIS A 79 -3.43 -4.62 16.08
C HIS A 79 -2.35 -3.59 16.45
N ASP A 80 -1.15 -4.04 16.77
CA ASP A 80 -0.04 -3.15 17.13
C ASP A 80 0.37 -2.28 15.94
N VAL A 81 0.36 -2.82 14.71
CA VAL A 81 0.60 -2.05 13.49
C VAL A 81 -0.45 -0.96 13.29
N ALA A 82 -1.73 -1.24 13.55
CA ALA A 82 -2.78 -0.22 13.46
C ALA A 82 -2.53 0.94 14.44
N ILE A 83 -2.13 0.63 15.68
CA ILE A 83 -1.76 1.64 16.67
C ILE A 83 -0.55 2.45 16.21
N MET A 84 0.51 1.80 15.70
CA MET A 84 1.70 2.50 15.22
C MET A 84 1.41 3.44 14.03
N ILE A 85 0.43 3.11 13.19
CA ILE A 85 -0.04 3.98 12.10
C ILE A 85 -0.84 5.16 12.66
N GLU A 86 -1.75 4.91 13.61
CA GLU A 86 -2.57 5.93 14.26
C GLU A 86 -1.71 6.95 15.02
N ASP A 87 -0.67 6.47 15.71
CA ASP A 87 0.30 7.29 16.44
C ASP A 87 1.37 7.94 15.53
N GLU A 88 1.26 7.74 14.21
CA GLU A 88 2.19 8.28 13.20
C GLU A 88 3.65 7.85 13.39
N VAL A 89 3.87 6.75 14.09
CA VAL A 89 5.20 6.14 14.30
C VAL A 89 5.67 5.41 13.05
N ILE A 90 4.73 4.91 12.23
CA ILE A 90 5.03 4.27 10.95
C ILE A 90 3.99 4.60 9.88
N ASP A 91 4.47 4.96 8.69
CA ASP A 91 3.63 5.29 7.54
C ASP A 91 4.22 4.82 6.19
N GLY A 92 5.35 4.11 6.21
CA GLY A 92 6.04 3.67 4.99
C GLY A 92 5.32 2.55 4.25
N LEU A 93 5.29 2.65 2.93
CA LEU A 93 4.87 1.56 2.04
C LEU A 93 6.01 1.20 1.09
N SER A 94 6.24 -0.09 0.88
CA SER A 94 7.23 -0.58 -0.08
C SER A 94 6.68 -1.78 -0.84
N ILE A 95 7.00 -1.85 -2.13
CA ILE A 95 6.64 -2.99 -2.98
C ILE A 95 7.75 -4.04 -2.99
N GLY A 96 7.35 -5.29 -3.16
CA GLY A 96 8.22 -6.44 -3.38
C GLY A 96 7.76 -7.16 -4.64
N PHE A 97 8.66 -7.28 -5.60
CA PHE A 97 8.33 -7.72 -6.94
C PHE A 97 9.50 -8.47 -7.58
N ASN A 98 9.19 -9.25 -8.61
CA ASN A 98 10.18 -9.78 -9.52
C ASN A 98 10.26 -8.91 -10.79
N THR A 99 11.46 -8.52 -11.21
CA THR A 99 11.63 -7.76 -12.45
C THR A 99 11.38 -8.67 -13.65
N ARG A 100 10.47 -8.28 -14.56
CA ARG A 100 10.22 -9.02 -15.81
C ARG A 100 10.91 -8.38 -17.00
N ASN A 101 10.94 -7.05 -17.06
CA ASN A 101 11.66 -6.30 -18.08
C ASN A 101 12.22 -5.01 -17.51
N ALA A 102 13.51 -4.76 -17.77
CA ALA A 102 14.17 -3.52 -17.40
C ALA A 102 15.22 -3.12 -18.44
N THR A 103 15.45 -1.81 -18.55
CA THR A 103 16.58 -1.24 -19.29
C THR A 103 17.45 -0.44 -18.35
N GLN A 104 18.67 -0.08 -18.77
CA GLN A 104 19.59 0.70 -17.96
C GLN A 104 19.91 2.02 -18.64
N LYS A 105 19.85 3.12 -17.89
CA LYS A 105 20.31 4.43 -18.36
C LYS A 105 21.83 4.40 -18.50
N SER A 106 22.34 4.86 -19.64
CA SER A 106 23.78 4.88 -19.91
C SER A 106 24.56 5.80 -18.96
N ARG A 107 23.95 6.90 -18.51
CA ARG A 107 24.62 7.96 -17.75
C ARG A 107 24.91 7.61 -16.29
N ASP A 108 23.89 7.10 -15.58
CA ASP A 108 23.90 6.92 -14.12
C ASP A 108 23.62 5.46 -13.72
N GLN A 109 23.53 4.56 -14.70
CA GLN A 109 23.27 3.13 -14.50
C GLN A 109 21.94 2.85 -13.78
N THR A 110 21.05 3.84 -13.67
CA THR A 110 19.71 3.66 -13.09
C THR A 110 18.92 2.69 -13.96
N ARG A 111 18.29 1.70 -13.33
CA ARG A 111 17.44 0.73 -14.02
C ARG A 111 16.04 1.31 -14.18
N LEU A 112 15.52 1.28 -15.40
CA LEU A 112 14.15 1.62 -15.72
C LEU A 112 13.36 0.31 -15.79
N ILE A 113 12.45 0.11 -14.84
CA ILE A 113 11.60 -1.08 -14.77
C ILE A 113 10.37 -0.84 -15.64
N HIS A 114 10.24 -1.62 -16.71
CA HIS A 114 9.16 -1.52 -17.71
C HIS A 114 8.04 -2.53 -17.48
N ASP A 115 8.36 -3.64 -16.82
CA ASP A 115 7.45 -4.74 -16.52
C ASP A 115 7.91 -5.46 -15.25
N LEU A 116 6.98 -5.72 -14.34
CA LEU A 116 7.24 -6.43 -13.09
C LEU A 116 6.08 -7.37 -12.74
N ASP A 117 6.40 -8.33 -11.89
CA ASP A 117 5.43 -9.20 -11.25
C ASP A 117 5.39 -8.87 -9.76
N LEU A 118 4.34 -8.18 -9.33
CA LEU A 118 4.15 -7.74 -7.96
C LEU A 118 3.76 -8.93 -7.07
N TRP A 119 4.48 -9.13 -5.97
CA TRP A 119 4.23 -10.24 -5.04
C TRP A 119 3.60 -9.76 -3.75
N GLU A 120 4.12 -8.66 -3.24
CA GLU A 120 3.71 -8.12 -1.95
C GLU A 120 3.83 -6.60 -1.93
N ILE A 121 3.11 -6.02 -0.97
CA ILE A 121 3.32 -4.65 -0.55
C ILE A 121 3.34 -4.68 0.99
N SER A 122 4.38 -4.11 1.56
CA SER A 122 4.62 -4.10 3.00
C SER A 122 4.38 -2.74 3.61
N ILE A 123 3.90 -2.73 4.85
CA ILE A 123 4.08 -1.59 5.76
C ILE A 123 5.49 -1.71 6.33
N VAL A 124 6.29 -0.64 6.15
CA VAL A 124 7.72 -0.65 6.48
C VAL A 124 8.17 0.62 7.18
N THR A 125 9.21 0.52 7.99
CA THR A 125 9.81 1.71 8.63
C THR A 125 10.53 2.58 7.61
N PHE A 126 11.28 1.94 6.70
CA PHE A 126 12.10 2.63 5.71
C PHE A 126 11.84 2.05 4.31
N PRO A 127 10.93 2.65 3.53
CA PRO A 127 10.69 2.19 2.18
C PRO A 127 11.79 2.64 1.23
N MET A 128 11.99 1.85 0.16
CA MET A 128 12.94 2.20 -0.91
C MET A 128 12.57 3.53 -1.59
N GLN A 129 11.28 3.89 -1.61
CA GLN A 129 10.83 5.22 -2.03
C GLN A 129 10.37 6.05 -0.83
N VAL A 130 11.08 7.13 -0.52
CA VAL A 130 10.76 8.03 0.61
C VAL A 130 9.37 8.66 0.51
N LYS A 131 8.78 8.75 -0.69
CA LYS A 131 7.43 9.30 -0.89
C LYS A 131 6.33 8.23 -0.94
N ALA A 132 6.68 6.94 -0.90
CA ALA A 132 5.71 5.86 -0.81
C ALA A 132 5.23 5.75 0.65
N ARG A 133 4.02 6.24 0.87
CA ARG A 133 3.48 6.52 2.20
C ARG A 133 1.99 6.22 2.27
N ILE A 134 1.56 5.75 3.43
CA ILE A 134 0.17 5.80 3.86
C ILE A 134 -0.23 7.28 3.86
N ALA A 135 -1.28 7.61 3.12
CA ALA A 135 -1.78 8.97 3.03
C ALA A 135 -2.66 9.26 4.24
N LYS A 136 -2.44 10.41 4.88
CA LYS A 136 -3.45 10.96 5.79
C LYS A 136 -4.72 11.27 4.97
N PRO A 137 -5.93 10.89 5.42
CA PRO A 137 -7.14 11.33 4.75
C PRO A 137 -7.16 12.87 4.73
N GLN A 138 -7.05 13.47 3.54
CA GLN A 138 -7.03 14.94 3.40
C GLN A 138 -8.37 15.61 3.74
N ASN A 139 -9.37 14.81 4.06
CA ASN A 139 -10.61 15.21 4.70
C ASN A 139 -11.19 13.89 5.22
N PRO A 140 -11.50 13.70 6.52
CA PRO A 140 -12.28 12.54 6.93
C PRO A 140 -13.67 12.72 6.33
N ALA A 141 -13.86 12.29 5.08
CA ALA A 141 -15.15 12.24 4.45
C ALA A 141 -16.05 11.47 5.42
N LYS A 142 -17.12 12.11 5.89
CA LYS A 142 -18.12 11.46 6.75
C LYS A 142 -18.43 10.10 6.12
N PRO A 143 -18.42 9.01 6.90
CA PRO A 143 -18.64 7.67 6.35
C PRO A 143 -19.87 7.66 5.46
N ASN A 144 -19.74 7.09 4.25
CA ASN A 144 -20.89 6.85 3.39
C ASN A 144 -21.91 6.01 4.18
N PRO A 145 -23.14 6.50 4.41
CA PRO A 145 -24.14 5.80 5.21
C PRO A 145 -24.40 4.37 4.69
N ALA A 146 -24.30 4.17 3.38
CA ALA A 146 -24.50 2.86 2.75
C ALA A 146 -23.39 1.82 3.08
N LEU A 147 -22.21 2.26 3.51
CA LEU A 147 -21.12 1.39 3.97
C LEU A 147 -21.21 1.12 5.48
N ALA A 148 -21.73 2.07 6.25
CA ALA A 148 -21.95 1.95 7.70
C ALA A 148 -23.02 0.89 8.03
N ASP A 149 -24.09 0.82 7.23
CA ASP A 149 -25.17 -0.16 7.39
C ASP A 149 -24.71 -1.60 7.10
N LYS A 150 -23.73 -1.81 6.21
CA LYS A 150 -23.17 -3.15 5.92
C LYS A 150 -22.14 -3.63 6.97
N LEU A 151 -21.67 -2.75 7.84
CA LEU A 151 -20.65 -3.04 8.86
C LEU A 151 -21.17 -2.89 10.31
N GLY A 152 -22.48 -2.68 10.50
CA GLY A 152 -23.10 -2.64 11.83
C GLY A 152 -22.72 -1.42 12.67
N MET A 153 -22.26 -0.33 12.06
CA MET A 153 -21.95 0.91 12.78
C MET A 153 -23.13 1.90 12.76
N VAL A 154 -24.17 1.63 13.56
CA VAL A 154 -25.20 2.60 13.95
C VAL A 154 -25.71 2.14 15.32
N ALA A 155 -25.85 2.91 16.41
CA ALA A 155 -25.44 4.24 16.80
C ALA A 155 -25.59 4.28 18.33
N ASN A 156 -24.67 4.95 19.04
CA ASN A 156 -24.90 5.44 20.41
C ASN A 156 -24.27 6.83 20.57
N ILE A 157 -24.53 7.70 19.61
CA ILE A 157 -24.19 9.13 19.68
C ILE A 157 -25.48 9.92 19.51
N MET A 158 -26.31 9.93 20.56
CA MET A 158 -27.25 11.01 20.88
C MET A 158 -27.76 10.79 22.32
N ARG A 159 -26.91 11.10 23.32
CA ARG A 159 -27.35 11.52 24.66
C ARG A 159 -26.33 12.50 25.21
N ALA A 160 -26.50 13.77 24.81
CA ALA A 160 -26.33 14.89 25.73
C ALA A 160 -27.66 15.07 26.48
#